data_AF-A0A0K8J941-F1
#
_entry.id   AF-A0A0K8J941-F1
#
_cell.length_a   1.000
_cell.length_b   1.000
_cell.length_c   1.000
_cell.angle_alpha   90.00
_cell.angle_beta   90.00
_cell.angle_gamma   90.00
#
_symmetry.space_group_name_H-M   'P 1'
#
loop_
_entity.id
_entity.type
_entity.pdbx_description
1 polymer ?
#
loop_
_entity_poly.entity_id
_entity_poly.type
_entity_poly.pdbx_seq_one_letter_code
_entity_poly.pdbx_strand_id
1 'polypeptide(L)'
;MYKDYNKIKIDIKPLARIFILIIFILPFLGGCRVAEKNFELSKYKGKSIKSFERKTRTDLIQEGNGVYKIEDRLQLIAPKGDITSITILKGAEKFKLFGLEIGMDKKEAEKKLAEVYKSEVNKTIESEKNSITYTYRNSDSELFVSYDINSDLVTEISYYYYKDEKPQSEDIGNAGELIALIGNDRVYYNEAMVYLKSAQEIYESDYGNGIWEAEIFEEGKSFGEYIKEEVIKQITQLKVIRDKATENGIALTEEEEAEAAAYAAAHFAGLSDEDIDRYLVTPKLLEQVYADNLLAEKVFETLTIDVDTHVPDDIARQITIQHILIYGTYLNDENKRVPLDDEQKDKAYEKISGLLERVKNEEDFYTLAEANTEAGEIELTFGKDGGPKEYGKEFKEAAFSLKTGEVSDIISTDYGWHIIYCVSDFNEDATTKVKEEIIEERRTKLFANLYEEWSSDYEVVVNKEAWDSISFD
;
A
#
# COMPACT_ATOMS: atom_id res chain seq x y z
N MET A 1 33.84 3.44 30.13
CA MET A 1 33.40 2.04 30.28
C MET A 1 32.02 1.98 29.65
N TYR A 2 31.99 1.65 28.35
CA TYR A 2 30.77 1.52 27.56
C TYR A 2 29.86 0.47 28.21
N LYS A 3 28.59 0.81 28.43
CA LYS A 3 27.54 -0.14 28.81
C LYS A 3 26.44 -0.09 27.78
N ASP A 4 26.39 -1.14 26.97
CA ASP A 4 25.21 -1.85 26.48
C ASP A 4 23.90 -1.04 26.43
N TYR A 5 23.70 -0.30 25.34
CA TYR A 5 22.35 -0.08 24.83
C TYR A 5 21.97 -1.32 24.04
N ASN A 6 21.23 -2.22 24.72
CA ASN A 6 20.50 -3.30 24.08
C ASN A 6 19.67 -2.71 22.94
N LYS A 7 19.99 -3.12 21.71
CA LYS A 7 19.04 -3.15 20.61
C LYS A 7 17.78 -3.83 21.13
N ILE A 8 16.70 -3.08 21.33
CA ILE A 8 15.37 -3.65 21.43
C ILE A 8 15.12 -4.25 20.04
N LYS A 9 15.42 -5.55 19.89
CA LYS A 9 14.79 -6.36 18.87
C LYS A 9 13.31 -6.33 19.21
N ILE A 10 12.57 -5.41 18.59
CA ILE A 10 11.13 -5.57 18.46
C ILE A 10 11.00 -6.84 17.63
N ASP A 11 10.54 -7.90 18.27
CA ASP A 11 10.22 -9.17 17.60
C ASP A 11 8.93 -8.93 16.81
N ILE A 12 9.09 -8.19 15.71
CA ILE A 12 8.06 -7.99 14.70
C ILE A 12 7.88 -9.36 14.06
N LYS A 13 6.72 -10.00 14.28
CA LYS A 13 6.35 -11.26 13.62
C LYS A 13 6.71 -11.17 12.13
N PRO A 14 7.18 -12.25 11.47
CA PRO A 14 7.66 -12.21 10.09
C PRO A 14 6.67 -11.58 9.08
N LEU A 15 5.35 -11.66 9.36
CA LEU A 15 4.29 -11.01 8.57
C LEU A 15 4.29 -9.47 8.64
N ALA A 16 4.68 -8.88 9.76
CA ALA A 16 4.64 -7.42 9.94
C ALA A 16 5.82 -6.68 9.27
N ARG A 17 6.76 -7.40 8.64
CA ARG A 17 7.75 -6.81 7.72
C ARG A 17 7.20 -6.58 6.30
N ILE A 18 6.05 -7.16 5.96
CA ILE A 18 5.46 -7.06 4.61
C ILE A 18 4.63 -5.77 4.46
N PHE A 19 4.30 -5.05 5.53
CA PHE A 19 3.32 -3.95 5.43
C PHE A 19 3.81 -2.65 6.06
N ILE A 20 4.57 -1.85 5.30
CA ILE A 20 4.75 -0.41 5.55
C ILE A 20 4.79 0.35 4.22
N LEU A 21 3.98 1.43 4.12
CA LEU A 21 4.01 2.60 3.21
C LEU A 21 3.31 2.53 1.81
N ILE A 22 2.13 3.18 1.66
CA ILE A 22 1.86 4.45 0.92
C ILE A 22 0.35 4.65 0.57
N ILE A 23 -0.06 5.91 0.34
CA ILE A 23 -1.43 6.47 0.27
C ILE A 23 -1.71 7.12 -1.12
N PHE A 24 -2.91 6.87 -1.66
CA PHE A 24 -3.80 7.61 -2.62
C PHE A 24 -3.42 8.00 -4.08
N ILE A 25 -4.33 7.66 -5.04
CA ILE A 25 -5.08 8.53 -6.03
C ILE A 25 -5.74 7.67 -7.17
N LEU A 26 -6.98 8.02 -7.60
CA LEU A 26 -7.88 7.43 -8.63
C LEU A 26 -8.54 8.56 -9.49
N PRO A 27 -9.49 8.31 -10.45
CA PRO A 27 -9.51 7.53 -11.71
C PRO A 27 -10.13 8.31 -12.93
N PHE A 28 -10.36 7.68 -14.11
CA PHE A 28 -11.71 7.57 -14.78
C PHE A 28 -11.78 7.11 -16.28
N LEU A 29 -12.68 6.13 -16.54
CA LEU A 29 -13.72 5.85 -17.60
C LEU A 29 -13.48 5.81 -19.15
N GLY A 30 -14.07 4.77 -19.80
CA GLY A 30 -15.37 4.93 -20.50
C GLY A 30 -15.62 4.34 -21.92
N GLY A 31 -16.34 3.19 -22.00
CA GLY A 31 -17.55 2.84 -22.82
C GLY A 31 -17.73 3.04 -24.35
N CYS A 32 -18.44 2.06 -24.99
CA CYS A 32 -19.05 1.91 -26.35
C CYS A 32 -18.71 0.73 -27.33
N ARG A 33 -19.77 0.31 -28.09
CA ARG A 33 -20.01 -0.99 -28.78
C ARG A 33 -20.17 -0.86 -30.32
N VAL A 34 -19.86 -1.91 -31.13
CA VAL A 34 -20.26 -2.03 -32.57
C VAL A 34 -20.57 -3.50 -33.04
N ALA A 35 -21.33 -3.64 -34.14
CA ALA A 35 -22.12 -4.77 -34.68
C ALA A 35 -21.40 -5.88 -35.53
N GLU A 36 -22.22 -6.70 -36.22
CA GLU A 36 -22.10 -8.14 -36.54
C GLU A 36 -21.35 -8.52 -37.84
N LYS A 37 -20.32 -9.38 -37.68
CA LYS A 37 -19.87 -10.48 -38.57
C LYS A 37 -19.00 -11.42 -37.71
N ASN A 38 -18.93 -12.71 -38.02
CA ASN A 38 -18.12 -13.65 -37.24
C ASN A 38 -16.62 -13.46 -37.53
N PHE A 39 -15.78 -13.21 -36.51
CA PHE A 39 -14.36 -12.89 -36.67
C PHE A 39 -13.45 -13.87 -35.95
N GLU A 40 -12.53 -14.51 -36.68
CA GLU A 40 -11.46 -15.34 -36.10
C GLU A 40 -10.31 -14.46 -35.59
N LEU A 41 -10.15 -14.39 -34.27
CA LEU A 41 -9.28 -13.46 -33.56
C LEU A 41 -7.81 -13.92 -33.48
N SER A 42 -7.55 -15.22 -33.61
CA SER A 42 -6.18 -15.78 -33.59
C SER A 42 -5.26 -15.16 -34.66
N LYS A 43 -5.84 -14.65 -35.76
CA LYS A 43 -5.12 -13.98 -36.87
C LYS A 43 -4.58 -12.59 -36.53
N TYR A 44 -4.95 -12.05 -35.37
CA TYR A 44 -4.55 -10.72 -34.91
C TYR A 44 -3.52 -10.77 -33.79
N LYS A 45 -3.10 -11.95 -33.36
CA LYS A 45 -1.93 -12.17 -32.49
C LYS A 45 -0.71 -11.39 -33.01
N GLY A 46 -0.11 -10.57 -32.15
CA GLY A 46 1.06 -9.76 -32.48
C GLY A 46 0.83 -8.72 -33.59
N LYS A 47 -0.43 -8.32 -33.83
CA LYS A 47 -0.79 -7.22 -34.74
C LYS A 47 -1.21 -6.00 -33.95
N SER A 48 -1.08 -4.83 -34.55
CA SER A 48 -1.53 -3.60 -33.92
C SER A 48 -3.05 -3.47 -33.84
N ILE A 49 -3.52 -2.72 -32.85
CA ILE A 49 -4.93 -2.40 -32.65
C ILE A 49 -5.54 -1.73 -33.87
N LYS A 50 -4.84 -0.76 -34.48
CA LYS A 50 -5.27 -0.15 -35.75
C LYS A 50 -5.49 -1.17 -36.86
N SER A 51 -4.69 -2.24 -36.90
CA SER A 51 -4.89 -3.33 -37.87
C SER A 51 -6.09 -4.21 -37.52
N PHE A 52 -6.36 -4.41 -36.23
CA PHE A 52 -7.54 -5.12 -35.74
C PHE A 52 -8.80 -4.34 -36.12
N GLU A 53 -8.97 -3.11 -35.63
CA GLU A 53 -10.18 -2.30 -35.80
C GLU A 53 -10.56 -2.13 -37.28
N ARG A 54 -9.57 -1.84 -38.14
CA ARG A 54 -9.77 -1.70 -39.59
C ARG A 54 -10.32 -2.98 -40.24
N LYS A 55 -9.86 -4.16 -39.81
CA LYS A 55 -10.22 -5.44 -40.43
C LYS A 55 -11.48 -6.06 -39.82
N THR A 56 -11.73 -5.83 -38.53
CA THR A 56 -12.92 -6.30 -37.82
C THR A 56 -14.07 -5.29 -37.85
N ARG A 57 -13.84 -4.06 -38.32
CA ARG A 57 -14.80 -2.93 -38.27
C ARG A 57 -15.39 -2.78 -36.87
N THR A 58 -14.54 -2.97 -35.88
CA THR A 58 -14.87 -2.87 -34.46
C THR A 58 -14.18 -1.65 -33.94
N ASP A 59 -14.94 -0.73 -33.36
CA ASP A 59 -14.39 0.40 -32.63
C ASP A 59 -14.15 -0.05 -31.20
N LEU A 60 -12.89 -0.03 -30.77
CA LEU A 60 -12.54 -0.36 -29.41
C LEU A 60 -12.43 0.91 -28.59
N ILE A 61 -12.88 0.82 -27.35
CA ILE A 61 -12.67 1.86 -26.36
C ILE A 61 -11.29 1.60 -25.78
N GLN A 62 -10.42 2.59 -25.83
CA GLN A 62 -9.21 2.56 -25.02
C GLN A 62 -9.59 3.04 -23.62
N GLU A 63 -9.53 2.15 -22.63
CA GLU A 63 -9.76 2.53 -21.22
C GLU A 63 -8.52 3.10 -20.52
N GLY A 64 -7.40 3.10 -21.23
CA GLY A 64 -6.07 3.46 -20.73
C GLY A 64 -5.11 2.30 -20.87
N ASN A 65 -3.81 2.58 -20.79
CA ASN A 65 -2.80 1.57 -20.55
C ASN A 65 -2.90 0.33 -21.46
N GLY A 66 -2.90 0.53 -22.79
CA GLY A 66 -2.80 -0.58 -23.74
C GLY A 66 -4.01 -1.52 -23.78
N VAL A 67 -5.06 -1.26 -22.98
CA VAL A 67 -6.29 -2.05 -22.93
C VAL A 67 -7.33 -1.44 -23.85
N TYR A 68 -7.87 -2.29 -24.71
CA TYR A 68 -8.86 -1.94 -25.71
C TYR A 68 -10.05 -2.87 -25.56
N LYS A 69 -11.23 -2.33 -25.26
CA LYS A 69 -12.40 -3.16 -24.99
C LYS A 69 -13.62 -2.82 -25.83
N ILE A 70 -14.48 -3.81 -25.96
CA ILE A 70 -15.92 -3.62 -26.09
C ILE A 70 -16.49 -4.00 -24.74
N GLU A 71 -17.14 -3.05 -24.09
CA GLU A 71 -17.75 -3.24 -22.78
C GLU A 71 -18.57 -4.53 -22.70
N ASP A 72 -18.21 -5.33 -21.69
CA ASP A 72 -18.75 -6.66 -21.33
C ASP A 72 -18.67 -7.71 -22.44
N ARG A 73 -17.78 -7.56 -23.43
CA ARG A 73 -17.77 -8.44 -24.61
C ARG A 73 -16.40 -8.86 -25.10
N LEU A 74 -15.48 -7.93 -25.22
CA LEU A 74 -14.16 -8.22 -25.77
C LEU A 74 -13.14 -7.34 -25.07
N GLN A 75 -11.99 -7.92 -24.71
CA GLN A 75 -10.83 -7.20 -24.25
C GLN A 75 -9.61 -7.61 -25.06
N LEU A 76 -8.85 -6.63 -25.53
CA LEU A 76 -7.54 -6.82 -26.13
C LEU A 76 -6.52 -6.06 -25.29
N ILE A 77 -5.36 -6.67 -25.06
CA ILE A 77 -4.23 -6.01 -24.39
C ILE A 77 -3.11 -5.87 -25.41
N ALA A 78 -2.62 -4.64 -25.59
CA ALA A 78 -1.59 -4.27 -26.56
C ALA A 78 -0.65 -3.20 -25.99
N PRO A 79 0.17 -3.54 -24.98
CA PRO A 79 0.91 -2.58 -24.14
C PRO A 79 1.97 -1.81 -24.93
N LYS A 80 2.65 -2.51 -25.85
CA LYS A 80 3.66 -1.96 -26.77
C LYS A 80 3.07 -1.75 -28.18
N GLY A 81 1.76 -1.60 -28.28
CA GLY A 81 1.01 -1.36 -29.52
C GLY A 81 0.65 -2.61 -30.34
N ASP A 82 1.19 -3.79 -30.00
CA ASP A 82 0.84 -5.08 -30.59
C ASP A 82 0.01 -5.92 -29.62
N ILE A 83 -1.04 -6.60 -30.11
CA ILE A 83 -1.93 -7.45 -29.31
C ILE A 83 -1.17 -8.65 -28.73
N THR A 84 -1.12 -8.73 -27.40
CA THR A 84 -0.52 -9.80 -26.60
C THR A 84 -1.56 -10.65 -25.86
N SER A 85 -2.75 -10.10 -25.61
CA SER A 85 -3.87 -10.84 -25.03
C SER A 85 -5.19 -10.55 -25.74
N ILE A 86 -6.06 -11.56 -25.78
CA ILE A 86 -7.42 -11.53 -26.33
C ILE A 86 -8.35 -12.28 -25.37
N THR A 87 -9.30 -11.58 -24.77
CA THR A 87 -10.35 -12.16 -23.93
C THR A 87 -11.72 -11.92 -24.55
N ILE A 88 -12.46 -13.00 -24.75
CA ILE A 88 -13.83 -13.01 -25.29
C ILE A 88 -14.77 -13.37 -24.14
N LEU A 89 -15.74 -12.50 -23.86
CA LEU A 89 -16.69 -12.63 -22.75
C LEU A 89 -18.11 -12.95 -23.24
N LYS A 90 -18.99 -13.30 -22.28
CA LYS A 90 -20.42 -13.53 -22.52
C LYS A 90 -21.09 -12.34 -23.23
N GLY A 91 -21.82 -12.59 -24.33
CA GLY A 91 -22.42 -11.52 -25.17
C GLY A 91 -21.58 -11.13 -26.39
N ALA A 92 -20.47 -11.82 -26.62
CA ALA A 92 -19.55 -11.60 -27.73
C ALA A 92 -19.50 -12.79 -28.71
N GLU A 93 -20.64 -13.44 -28.93
CA GLU A 93 -20.82 -14.68 -29.71
C GLU A 93 -20.30 -14.58 -31.16
N LYS A 94 -20.10 -13.35 -31.65
CA LYS A 94 -19.52 -13.08 -32.97
C LYS A 94 -18.00 -13.30 -33.04
N PHE A 95 -17.29 -13.30 -31.92
CA PHE A 95 -15.85 -13.47 -31.91
C PHE A 95 -15.50 -14.93 -31.71
N LYS A 96 -14.56 -15.40 -32.54
CA LYS A 96 -14.02 -16.74 -32.45
C LYS A 96 -12.54 -16.72 -32.16
N LEU A 97 -12.07 -17.71 -31.43
CA LEU A 97 -10.65 -17.92 -31.23
C LEU A 97 -10.31 -19.39 -31.43
N PHE A 98 -9.47 -19.70 -32.41
CA PHE A 98 -9.21 -21.08 -32.86
C PHE A 98 -10.50 -21.82 -33.23
N GLY A 99 -11.49 -21.09 -33.76
CA GLY A 99 -12.81 -21.60 -34.07
C GLY A 99 -13.74 -21.85 -32.88
N LEU A 100 -13.30 -21.59 -31.65
CA LEU A 100 -14.13 -21.57 -30.43
C LEU A 100 -15.00 -20.32 -30.40
N GLU A 101 -16.20 -20.41 -29.83
CA GLU A 101 -17.09 -19.26 -29.63
C GLU A 101 -17.86 -19.39 -28.32
N ILE A 102 -18.31 -18.27 -27.77
CA ILE A 102 -19.16 -18.24 -26.58
C ILE A 102 -20.46 -19.00 -26.88
N GLY A 103 -20.87 -19.88 -25.97
CA GLY A 103 -22.02 -20.76 -26.13
C GLY A 103 -21.73 -22.06 -26.89
N MET A 104 -20.47 -22.33 -27.26
CA MET A 104 -20.08 -23.60 -27.86
C MET A 104 -20.16 -24.74 -26.84
N ASP A 105 -20.65 -25.90 -27.25
CA ASP A 105 -20.64 -27.12 -26.44
C ASP A 105 -19.21 -27.59 -26.18
N LYS A 106 -18.91 -27.97 -24.94
CA LYS A 106 -17.59 -28.42 -24.50
C LYS A 106 -16.98 -29.51 -25.37
N LYS A 107 -17.75 -30.51 -25.81
CA LYS A 107 -17.19 -31.60 -26.65
C LYS A 107 -16.79 -31.08 -28.02
N GLU A 108 -17.51 -30.09 -28.54
CA GLU A 108 -17.14 -29.42 -29.79
C GLU A 108 -15.89 -28.56 -29.59
N ALA A 109 -15.79 -27.82 -28.48
CA ALA A 109 -14.63 -27.01 -28.13
C ALA A 109 -13.37 -27.87 -27.97
N GLU A 110 -13.45 -28.96 -27.21
CA GLU A 110 -12.35 -29.90 -26.97
C GLU A 110 -11.83 -30.51 -28.28
N LYS A 111 -12.72 -30.83 -29.23
CA LYS A 111 -12.33 -31.35 -30.54
C LYS A 111 -11.47 -30.35 -31.33
N LYS A 112 -11.82 -29.06 -31.29
CA LYS A 112 -11.06 -27.98 -31.95
C LYS A 112 -9.73 -27.73 -31.23
N LEU A 113 -9.75 -27.77 -29.89
CA LEU A 113 -8.57 -27.55 -29.05
C LEU A 113 -7.53 -28.66 -29.20
N ALA A 114 -7.96 -29.91 -29.39
CA ALA A 114 -7.06 -31.04 -29.64
C ALA A 114 -6.19 -30.84 -30.90
N GLU A 115 -6.70 -30.11 -31.91
CA GLU A 115 -5.93 -29.77 -33.12
C GLU A 115 -4.82 -28.74 -32.86
N VAL A 116 -4.94 -27.92 -31.80
CA VAL A 116 -4.03 -26.80 -31.51
C VAL A 116 -3.10 -27.07 -30.32
N TYR A 117 -3.63 -27.64 -29.23
CA TYR A 117 -2.91 -27.80 -27.95
C TYR A 117 -2.69 -29.27 -27.54
N LYS A 118 -3.22 -30.24 -28.30
CA LYS A 118 -3.27 -31.68 -27.99
C LYS A 118 -4.16 -32.03 -26.78
N SER A 119 -3.91 -31.46 -25.61
CA SER A 119 -4.69 -31.64 -24.37
C SER A 119 -4.58 -30.44 -23.44
N GLU A 120 -5.47 -30.37 -22.45
CA GLU A 120 -5.37 -29.44 -21.33
C GLU A 120 -4.13 -29.77 -20.45
N VAL A 121 -3.61 -28.74 -19.78
CA VAL A 121 -2.50 -28.85 -18.82
C VAL A 121 -2.97 -28.64 -17.38
N ASN A 122 -4.08 -27.94 -17.19
CA ASN A 122 -4.68 -27.70 -15.87
C ASN A 122 -6.20 -27.47 -15.97
N LYS A 123 -6.90 -27.60 -14.84
CA LYS A 123 -8.30 -27.21 -14.68
C LYS A 123 -8.54 -26.55 -13.33
N THR A 124 -9.37 -25.52 -13.30
CA THR A 124 -9.77 -24.79 -12.09
C THR A 124 -11.29 -24.77 -11.99
N ILE A 125 -11.85 -25.01 -10.80
CA ILE A 125 -13.30 -24.97 -10.57
C ILE A 125 -13.61 -23.76 -9.70
N GLU A 126 -14.49 -22.89 -10.18
CA GLU A 126 -14.99 -21.71 -9.48
C GLU A 126 -16.47 -21.93 -9.14
N SER A 127 -16.72 -22.64 -8.04
CA SER A 127 -18.08 -23.04 -7.61
C SER A 127 -19.02 -21.85 -7.43
N GLU A 128 -18.52 -20.72 -6.91
CA GLU A 128 -19.30 -19.49 -6.71
C GLU A 128 -19.77 -18.86 -8.04
N LYS A 129 -19.01 -19.06 -9.12
CA LYS A 129 -19.35 -18.57 -10.47
C LYS A 129 -20.02 -19.64 -11.34
N ASN A 130 -20.29 -20.83 -10.79
CA ASN A 130 -20.76 -21.99 -11.53
C ASN A 130 -19.90 -22.30 -12.79
N SER A 131 -18.58 -22.09 -12.68
CA SER A 131 -17.66 -22.13 -13.83
C SER A 131 -16.53 -23.13 -13.61
N ILE A 132 -16.10 -23.79 -14.69
CA ILE A 132 -14.87 -24.60 -14.73
C ILE A 132 -13.99 -24.13 -15.89
N THR A 133 -12.74 -23.81 -15.58
CA THR A 133 -11.78 -23.22 -16.52
C THR A 133 -10.69 -24.22 -16.85
N TYR A 134 -10.54 -24.54 -18.13
CA TYR A 134 -9.50 -25.43 -18.64
C TYR A 134 -8.35 -24.60 -19.21
N THR A 135 -7.13 -24.94 -18.81
CA THR A 135 -5.90 -24.29 -19.28
C THR A 135 -5.23 -25.15 -20.34
N TYR A 136 -4.83 -24.52 -21.44
CA TYR A 136 -4.08 -25.13 -22.54
C TYR A 136 -2.83 -24.30 -22.79
N ARG A 137 -1.66 -24.95 -22.88
CA ARG A 137 -0.38 -24.24 -23.02
C ARG A 137 0.47 -24.86 -24.12
N ASN A 138 1.14 -24.02 -24.90
CA ASN A 138 2.19 -24.42 -25.82
C ASN A 138 3.42 -23.49 -25.62
N SER A 139 4.45 -23.64 -26.45
CA SER A 139 5.72 -22.91 -26.27
C SER A 139 5.61 -21.39 -26.40
N ASP A 140 4.56 -20.90 -27.07
CA ASP A 140 4.43 -19.49 -27.43
C ASP A 140 3.07 -18.89 -27.03
N SER A 141 2.20 -19.63 -26.35
CA SER A 141 0.90 -19.13 -25.90
C SER A 141 0.24 -19.97 -24.82
N GLU A 142 -0.74 -19.35 -24.19
CA GLU A 142 -1.62 -19.97 -23.20
C GLU A 142 -3.06 -19.57 -23.49
N LEU A 143 -3.97 -20.52 -23.29
CA LEU A 143 -5.38 -20.39 -23.59
C LEU A 143 -6.19 -20.94 -22.42
N PHE A 144 -7.12 -20.14 -21.92
CA PHE A 144 -8.08 -20.50 -20.90
C PHE A 144 -9.46 -20.57 -21.55
N VAL A 145 -10.18 -21.64 -21.29
CA VAL A 145 -11.56 -21.82 -21.76
C VAL A 145 -12.43 -22.17 -20.56
N SER A 146 -13.32 -21.26 -20.22
CA SER A 146 -14.26 -21.41 -19.11
C SER A 146 -15.58 -21.96 -19.61
N TYR A 147 -16.17 -22.89 -18.86
CA TYR A 147 -17.44 -23.52 -19.16
C TYR A 147 -18.39 -23.38 -17.98
N ASP A 148 -19.66 -23.14 -18.27
CA ASP A 148 -20.71 -23.25 -17.26
C ASP A 148 -20.89 -24.73 -16.86
N ILE A 149 -20.81 -25.03 -15.57
CA ILE A 149 -20.79 -26.39 -15.04
C ILE A 149 -22.09 -27.16 -15.36
N ASN A 150 -23.22 -26.46 -15.48
CA ASN A 150 -24.53 -27.10 -15.65
C ASN A 150 -24.87 -27.34 -17.12
N SER A 151 -24.46 -26.42 -17.99
CA SER A 151 -24.81 -26.43 -19.41
C SER A 151 -23.67 -26.91 -20.33
N ASP A 152 -22.45 -27.05 -19.81
CA ASP A 152 -21.24 -27.39 -20.57
C ASP A 152 -20.96 -26.41 -21.74
N LEU A 153 -21.49 -25.18 -21.65
CA LEU A 153 -21.31 -24.16 -22.67
C LEU A 153 -20.12 -23.27 -22.34
N VAL A 154 -19.32 -22.93 -23.36
CA VAL A 154 -18.22 -21.96 -23.22
C VAL A 154 -18.76 -20.61 -22.77
N THR A 155 -18.26 -20.10 -21.65
CA THR A 155 -18.65 -18.82 -21.05
C THR A 155 -17.59 -17.74 -21.24
N GLU A 156 -16.32 -18.14 -21.37
CA GLU A 156 -15.19 -17.23 -21.58
C GLU A 156 -14.06 -17.94 -22.35
N ILE A 157 -13.36 -17.17 -23.18
CA ILE A 157 -12.12 -17.61 -23.83
C ILE A 157 -11.06 -16.53 -23.64
N SER A 158 -9.97 -16.85 -22.94
CA SER A 158 -8.87 -15.93 -22.65
C SER A 158 -7.55 -16.45 -23.23
N TYR A 159 -6.92 -15.69 -24.12
CA TYR A 159 -5.74 -16.10 -24.87
C TYR A 159 -4.57 -15.14 -24.73
N TYR A 160 -3.40 -15.71 -24.45
CA TYR A 160 -2.18 -14.99 -24.16
C TYR A 160 -1.06 -15.46 -25.08
N TYR A 161 -0.33 -14.50 -25.65
CA TYR A 161 0.79 -14.75 -26.55
C TYR A 161 2.13 -14.32 -25.91
N TYR A 162 3.11 -15.22 -25.90
CA TYR A 162 4.49 -14.92 -25.49
C TYR A 162 5.28 -14.42 -26.72
N LYS A 163 5.63 -13.14 -26.77
CA LYS A 163 6.43 -12.56 -27.87
C LYS A 163 7.91 -12.85 -27.62
N ASP A 164 8.49 -13.83 -28.34
CA ASP A 164 9.93 -14.12 -28.51
C ASP A 164 10.89 -13.68 -27.39
N GLU A 165 10.54 -13.96 -26.14
CA GLU A 165 11.47 -13.98 -25.01
C GLU A 165 11.39 -15.40 -24.45
N LYS A 166 12.55 -16.09 -24.42
CA LYS A 166 12.65 -17.38 -23.76
C LYS A 166 12.13 -17.19 -22.33
N PRO A 167 11.28 -18.08 -21.81
CA PRO A 167 10.87 -18.01 -20.41
C PRO A 167 12.14 -17.92 -19.55
N GLN A 168 12.32 -16.79 -18.89
CA GLN A 168 13.37 -16.65 -17.89
C GLN A 168 12.93 -17.55 -16.72
N SER A 169 13.56 -18.73 -16.67
CA SER A 169 13.24 -19.86 -15.79
C SER A 169 11.82 -20.42 -15.94
N GLU A 170 11.68 -21.72 -15.77
CA GLU A 170 10.36 -22.34 -15.61
C GLU A 170 9.70 -21.69 -14.39
N ASP A 171 8.63 -20.93 -14.64
CA ASP A 171 7.87 -20.18 -13.65
C ASP A 171 6.98 -21.15 -12.85
N ILE A 172 7.61 -21.91 -11.94
CA ILE A 172 7.01 -23.03 -11.20
C ILE A 172 6.22 -22.54 -9.96
N GLY A 173 6.30 -21.24 -9.63
CA GLY A 173 5.64 -20.64 -8.47
C GLY A 173 4.27 -20.04 -8.73
N ASN A 174 3.92 -19.76 -9.99
CA ASN A 174 2.72 -19.01 -10.37
C ASN A 174 1.53 -19.94 -10.67
N ALA A 175 0.44 -19.78 -9.91
CA ALA A 175 -0.75 -20.63 -10.00
C ALA A 175 -2.06 -19.85 -9.82
N GLY A 176 -3.10 -20.31 -10.51
CA GLY A 176 -4.42 -19.69 -10.50
C GLY A 176 -4.64 -18.68 -11.62
N GLU A 177 -5.70 -17.87 -11.50
CA GLU A 177 -6.07 -16.88 -12.50
C GLU A 177 -5.06 -15.70 -12.54
N LEU A 178 -4.89 -15.08 -13.71
CA LEU A 178 -4.08 -13.87 -13.85
C LEU A 178 -4.81 -12.69 -13.22
N ILE A 179 -4.19 -12.06 -12.22
CA ILE A 179 -4.74 -10.92 -11.47
C ILE A 179 -4.26 -9.60 -12.05
N ALA A 180 -2.97 -9.47 -12.35
CA ALA A 180 -2.44 -8.22 -12.91
C ALA A 180 -1.26 -8.46 -13.87
N LEU A 181 -1.09 -7.51 -14.79
CA LEU A 181 0.10 -7.33 -15.62
C LEU A 181 0.76 -6.02 -15.22
N ILE A 182 2.05 -6.07 -14.91
CA ILE A 182 2.87 -4.90 -14.55
C ILE A 182 4.04 -4.85 -15.53
N GLY A 183 3.92 -4.04 -16.59
CA GLY A 183 4.85 -4.08 -17.72
C GLY A 183 4.85 -5.44 -18.40
N ASN A 184 5.94 -6.20 -18.25
CA ASN A 184 6.05 -7.57 -18.76
C ASN A 184 5.75 -8.63 -17.67
N ASP A 185 5.70 -8.23 -16.41
CA ASP A 185 5.48 -9.13 -15.27
C ASP A 185 4.02 -9.52 -15.12
N ARG A 186 3.81 -10.75 -14.64
CA ARG A 186 2.50 -11.34 -14.42
C ARG A 186 2.33 -11.63 -12.93
N VAL A 187 1.20 -11.20 -12.39
CA VAL A 187 0.79 -11.47 -11.01
C VAL A 187 -0.39 -12.42 -11.07
N TYR A 188 -0.19 -13.62 -10.52
CA TYR A 188 -1.23 -14.65 -10.46
C TYR A 188 -1.91 -14.66 -9.09
N TYR A 189 -3.07 -15.32 -9.04
CA TYR A 189 -3.93 -15.40 -7.85
C TYR A 189 -3.14 -15.75 -6.59
N ASN A 190 -2.30 -16.79 -6.66
CA ASN A 190 -1.58 -17.26 -5.49
C ASN A 190 -0.58 -16.25 -4.92
N GLU A 191 0.13 -15.50 -5.77
CA GLU A 191 0.98 -14.38 -5.33
C GLU A 191 0.14 -13.29 -4.67
N ALA A 192 -0.92 -12.83 -5.34
CA ALA A 192 -1.78 -11.77 -4.81
C ALA A 192 -2.41 -12.16 -3.45
N MET A 193 -2.78 -13.44 -3.28
CA MET A 193 -3.34 -13.95 -2.03
C MET A 193 -2.32 -13.97 -0.87
N VAL A 194 -1.02 -14.13 -1.13
CA VAL A 194 0.00 -14.04 -0.06
C VAL A 194 -0.02 -12.64 0.59
N TYR A 195 -0.03 -11.60 -0.23
CA TYR A 195 -0.08 -10.21 0.26
C TYR A 195 -1.44 -9.89 0.89
N LEU A 196 -2.54 -10.32 0.25
CA LEU A 196 -3.89 -10.05 0.74
C LEU A 196 -4.15 -10.72 2.10
N LYS A 197 -3.72 -11.98 2.28
CA LYS A 197 -3.86 -12.67 3.57
C LYS A 197 -2.95 -12.13 4.65
N SER A 198 -1.75 -11.66 4.29
CA SER A 198 -0.89 -10.95 5.23
C SER A 198 -1.56 -9.67 5.75
N ALA A 199 -2.16 -8.87 4.86
CA ALA A 199 -2.92 -7.69 5.25
C ALA A 199 -4.15 -8.07 6.09
N GLN A 200 -4.85 -9.14 5.72
CA GLN A 200 -6.03 -9.62 6.44
C GLN A 200 -5.71 -9.99 7.89
N GLU A 201 -4.65 -10.76 8.13
CA GLU A 201 -4.23 -11.16 9.48
C GLU A 201 -3.90 -9.94 10.36
N ILE A 202 -3.22 -8.93 9.79
CA ILE A 202 -2.83 -7.71 10.51
C ILE A 202 -4.09 -6.94 10.96
N TYR A 203 -5.01 -6.64 10.04
CA TYR A 203 -6.15 -5.80 10.37
C TYR A 203 -7.22 -6.54 11.19
N GLU A 204 -7.42 -7.84 10.99
CA GLU A 204 -8.36 -8.62 11.81
C GLU A 204 -7.87 -8.79 13.24
N SER A 205 -6.55 -8.85 13.46
CA SER A 205 -5.97 -8.88 14.80
C SER A 205 -6.36 -7.64 15.62
N ASP A 206 -6.40 -6.48 14.97
CA ASP A 206 -6.60 -5.19 15.66
C ASP A 206 -8.08 -4.75 15.67
N TYR A 207 -8.84 -5.07 14.63
CA TYR A 207 -10.18 -4.52 14.40
C TYR A 207 -11.28 -5.58 14.24
N GLY A 208 -10.92 -6.87 14.14
CA GLY A 208 -11.84 -7.97 13.91
C GLY A 208 -12.31 -8.10 12.44
N ASN A 209 -13.02 -9.20 12.15
CA ASN A 209 -13.42 -9.58 10.79
C ASN A 209 -14.44 -8.64 10.11
N GLY A 210 -15.19 -7.84 10.88
CA GLY A 210 -16.16 -6.90 10.34
C GLY A 210 -15.54 -5.65 9.69
N ILE A 211 -14.22 -5.49 9.78
CA ILE A 211 -13.53 -4.29 9.28
C ILE A 211 -13.65 -4.13 7.76
N TRP A 212 -13.74 -5.22 7.01
CA TRP A 212 -13.72 -5.21 5.54
C TRP A 212 -14.92 -4.50 4.91
N GLU A 213 -16.09 -4.60 5.57
CA GLU A 213 -17.33 -3.96 5.14
C GLU A 213 -17.47 -2.52 5.66
N ALA A 214 -16.52 -2.02 6.46
CA ALA A 214 -16.60 -0.69 7.02
C ALA A 214 -16.41 0.37 5.92
N GLU A 215 -17.41 1.25 5.76
CA GLU A 215 -17.32 2.45 4.92
C GLU A 215 -16.56 3.55 5.69
N ILE A 216 -15.24 3.52 5.62
CA ILE A 216 -14.36 4.46 6.35
C ILE A 216 -14.06 5.72 5.52
N PHE A 217 -14.34 5.68 4.21
CA PHE A 217 -14.03 6.77 3.27
C PHE A 217 -15.30 7.49 2.80
N GLU A 218 -15.21 8.82 2.63
CA GLU A 218 -16.34 9.67 2.20
C GLU A 218 -16.88 9.30 0.80
N GLU A 219 -16.10 8.56 -0.01
CA GLU A 219 -16.47 8.15 -1.37
C GLU A 219 -17.31 6.86 -1.45
N GLY A 220 -17.75 6.30 -0.31
CA GLY A 220 -18.61 5.11 -0.28
C GLY A 220 -17.89 3.80 -0.60
N LYS A 221 -16.55 3.78 -0.50
CA LYS A 221 -15.73 2.58 -0.64
C LYS A 221 -15.59 1.84 0.68
N SER A 222 -15.61 0.51 0.62
CA SER A 222 -15.34 -0.31 1.79
C SER A 222 -13.84 -0.33 2.10
N PHE A 223 -13.49 -0.59 3.37
CA PHE A 223 -12.10 -0.77 3.75
C PHE A 223 -11.44 -1.96 3.03
N GLY A 224 -12.20 -3.02 2.75
CA GLY A 224 -11.72 -4.15 1.95
C GLY A 224 -11.34 -3.76 0.53
N GLU A 225 -12.15 -2.95 -0.15
CA GLU A 225 -11.82 -2.42 -1.49
C GLU A 225 -10.53 -1.60 -1.47
N TYR A 226 -10.37 -0.75 -0.44
CA TYR A 226 -9.14 0.02 -0.25
C TYR A 226 -7.91 -0.89 -0.08
N ILE A 227 -7.97 -1.90 0.79
CA ILE A 227 -6.83 -2.81 1.01
C ILE A 227 -6.52 -3.62 -0.26
N LYS A 228 -7.52 -4.02 -1.03
CA LYS A 228 -7.31 -4.67 -2.33
C LYS A 228 -6.58 -3.75 -3.33
N GLU A 229 -6.90 -2.46 -3.35
CA GLU A 229 -6.16 -1.49 -4.17
C GLU A 229 -4.71 -1.33 -3.69
N GLU A 230 -4.48 -1.27 -2.38
CA GLU A 230 -3.14 -1.14 -1.79
C GLU A 230 -2.27 -2.38 -2.02
N VAL A 231 -2.84 -3.59 -1.96
CA VAL A 231 -2.10 -4.83 -2.27
C VAL A 231 -1.59 -4.82 -3.72
N ILE A 232 -2.42 -4.41 -4.68
CA ILE A 232 -1.97 -4.33 -6.09
C ILE A 232 -0.88 -3.27 -6.27
N LYS A 233 -1.01 -2.11 -5.61
CA LYS A 233 0.03 -1.07 -5.63
C LYS A 233 1.34 -1.57 -5.05
N GLN A 234 1.28 -2.30 -3.93
CA GLN A 234 2.47 -2.88 -3.31
C GLN A 234 3.16 -3.89 -4.24
N ILE A 235 2.40 -4.83 -4.82
CA ILE A 235 2.97 -5.81 -5.75
C ILE A 235 3.58 -5.08 -6.96
N THR A 236 2.90 -4.06 -7.48
CA THR A 236 3.42 -3.19 -8.54
C THR A 236 4.76 -2.57 -8.16
N GLN A 237 4.85 -1.95 -6.99
CA GLN A 237 6.08 -1.35 -6.48
C GLN A 237 7.22 -2.37 -6.44
N LEU A 238 6.97 -3.57 -5.89
CA LEU A 238 7.97 -4.63 -5.80
C LEU A 238 8.47 -5.09 -7.17
N LYS A 239 7.58 -5.27 -8.16
CA LYS A 239 7.99 -5.66 -9.52
C LYS A 239 8.83 -4.57 -10.20
N VAL A 240 8.42 -3.31 -10.08
CA VAL A 240 9.18 -2.16 -10.62
C VAL A 240 10.56 -2.06 -9.94
N ILE A 241 10.60 -2.13 -8.61
CA ILE A 241 11.86 -2.03 -7.86
C ILE A 241 12.80 -3.18 -8.21
N ARG A 242 12.30 -4.41 -8.36
CA ARG A 242 13.11 -5.58 -8.75
C ARG A 242 13.73 -5.42 -10.15
N ASP A 243 12.95 -4.93 -11.11
CA ASP A 243 13.47 -4.67 -12.46
C ASP A 243 14.56 -3.58 -12.42
N LYS A 244 14.30 -2.49 -11.68
CA LYS A 244 15.27 -1.41 -11.49
C LYS A 244 16.49 -1.80 -10.67
N ALA A 245 16.36 -2.73 -9.73
CA ALA A 245 17.49 -3.33 -9.02
C ALA A 245 18.43 -4.02 -10.01
N THR A 246 17.86 -4.79 -10.94
CA THR A 246 18.62 -5.49 -11.99
C THR A 246 19.34 -4.49 -12.90
N GLU A 247 18.67 -3.42 -13.35
CA GLU A 247 19.28 -2.35 -14.16
C GLU A 247 20.44 -1.65 -13.43
N ASN A 248 20.31 -1.42 -12.12
CA ASN A 248 21.32 -0.77 -11.28
C ASN A 248 22.38 -1.74 -10.74
N GLY A 249 22.31 -3.04 -11.07
CA GLY A 249 23.25 -4.05 -10.57
C GLY A 249 23.15 -4.31 -9.06
N ILE A 250 22.00 -4.02 -8.46
CA ILE A 250 21.70 -4.30 -7.05
C ILE A 250 21.07 -5.69 -6.98
N ALA A 251 21.68 -6.59 -6.21
CA ALA A 251 21.19 -7.93 -5.98
C ALA A 251 21.34 -8.31 -4.50
N LEU A 252 20.55 -9.29 -4.07
CA LEU A 252 20.74 -9.91 -2.77
C LEU A 252 22.07 -10.68 -2.74
N THR A 253 22.67 -10.74 -1.57
CA THR A 253 23.80 -11.59 -1.23
C THR A 253 23.29 -12.98 -0.84
N GLU A 254 24.19 -13.97 -0.85
CA GLU A 254 23.85 -15.33 -0.39
C GLU A 254 23.29 -15.36 1.04
N GLU A 255 23.71 -14.43 1.91
CA GLU A 255 23.19 -14.31 3.28
C GLU A 255 21.75 -13.80 3.31
N GLU A 256 21.43 -12.76 2.53
CA GLU A 256 20.07 -12.20 2.43
C GLU A 256 19.11 -13.16 1.72
N GLU A 257 19.58 -13.91 0.71
CA GLU A 257 18.79 -14.97 0.06
C GLU A 257 18.48 -16.11 1.04
N ALA A 258 19.45 -16.51 1.87
CA ALA A 258 19.23 -17.51 2.90
C ALA A 258 18.27 -17.01 4.00
N GLU A 259 18.33 -15.72 4.35
CA GLU A 259 17.38 -15.07 5.25
C GLU A 259 15.96 -15.11 4.67
N ALA A 260 15.77 -14.75 3.39
CA ALA A 260 14.49 -14.84 2.69
C ALA A 260 13.92 -16.27 2.72
N ALA A 261 14.76 -17.27 2.42
CA ALA A 261 14.38 -18.68 2.45
C ALA A 261 13.99 -19.16 3.86
N ALA A 262 14.68 -18.69 4.90
CA ALA A 262 14.34 -19.02 6.28
C ALA A 262 12.98 -18.43 6.70
N TYR A 263 12.69 -17.18 6.33
CA TYR A 263 11.38 -16.57 6.57
C TYR A 263 10.27 -17.27 5.80
N ALA A 264 10.51 -17.62 4.53
CA ALA A 264 9.57 -18.38 3.72
C ALA A 264 9.24 -19.74 4.34
N ALA A 265 10.26 -20.48 4.81
CA ALA A 265 10.06 -21.78 5.44
C ALA A 265 9.28 -21.67 6.76
N ALA A 266 9.57 -20.66 7.58
CA ALA A 266 8.85 -20.42 8.84
C ALA A 266 7.39 -20.03 8.59
N HIS A 267 7.13 -19.16 7.61
CA HIS A 267 5.77 -18.78 7.19
C HIS A 267 5.02 -20.01 6.67
N PHE A 268 5.60 -20.75 5.72
CA PHE A 268 4.96 -21.93 5.14
C PHE A 268 4.58 -22.98 6.19
N ALA A 269 5.47 -23.23 7.17
CA ALA A 269 5.21 -24.17 8.26
C ALA A 269 4.09 -23.74 9.21
N GLY A 270 3.73 -22.45 9.22
CA GLY A 270 2.61 -21.90 9.99
C GLY A 270 1.26 -21.94 9.29
N LEU A 271 1.23 -22.21 7.97
CA LEU A 271 0.00 -22.27 7.20
C LEU A 271 -0.76 -23.59 7.43
N SER A 272 -2.08 -23.53 7.39
CA SER A 272 -2.93 -24.73 7.39
C SER A 272 -2.92 -25.40 6.01
N ASP A 273 -3.11 -26.72 5.95
CA ASP A 273 -3.25 -27.44 4.67
C ASP A 273 -4.40 -26.86 3.82
N GLU A 274 -5.48 -26.42 4.47
CA GLU A 274 -6.62 -25.77 3.81
C GLU A 274 -6.23 -24.45 3.13
N ASP A 275 -5.44 -23.61 3.80
CA ASP A 275 -4.98 -22.33 3.23
C ASP A 275 -3.94 -22.55 2.13
N ILE A 276 -3.06 -23.54 2.28
CA ILE A 276 -2.10 -23.93 1.24
C ILE A 276 -2.85 -24.35 -0.03
N ASP A 277 -3.87 -25.20 0.09
CA ASP A 277 -4.67 -25.68 -1.03
C ASP A 277 -5.58 -24.58 -1.61
N ARG A 278 -6.23 -23.78 -0.76
CA ARG A 278 -7.16 -22.71 -1.18
C ARG A 278 -6.44 -21.59 -1.91
N TYR A 279 -5.26 -21.18 -1.43
CA TYR A 279 -4.51 -20.05 -2.00
C TYR A 279 -3.34 -20.49 -2.89
N LEU A 280 -3.15 -21.80 -3.07
CA LEU A 280 -2.11 -22.38 -3.93
C LEU A 280 -0.70 -21.88 -3.56
N VAL A 281 -0.45 -21.70 -2.25
CA VAL A 281 0.82 -21.19 -1.74
C VAL A 281 1.87 -22.29 -1.85
N THR A 282 3.05 -21.94 -2.36
CA THR A 282 4.18 -22.87 -2.42
C THR A 282 5.37 -22.31 -1.65
N PRO A 283 6.28 -23.16 -1.14
CA PRO A 283 7.50 -22.69 -0.50
C PRO A 283 8.31 -21.76 -1.41
N LYS A 284 8.35 -22.07 -2.71
CA LYS A 284 9.12 -21.28 -3.69
C LYS A 284 8.50 -19.90 -3.93
N LEU A 285 7.17 -19.82 -3.97
CA LEU A 285 6.46 -18.54 -4.05
C LEU A 285 6.78 -17.67 -2.84
N LEU A 286 6.70 -18.23 -1.63
CA LEU A 286 7.02 -17.46 -0.41
C LEU A 286 8.47 -17.00 -0.39
N GLU A 287 9.41 -17.85 -0.81
CA GLU A 287 10.83 -17.47 -0.95
C GLU A 287 11.00 -16.28 -1.90
N GLN A 288 10.32 -16.29 -3.05
CA GLN A 288 10.31 -15.16 -3.99
C GLN A 288 9.70 -13.89 -3.37
N VAL A 289 8.57 -14.01 -2.67
CA VAL A 289 7.93 -12.87 -2.00
C VAL A 289 8.87 -12.24 -0.96
N TYR A 290 9.49 -13.04 -0.10
CA TYR A 290 10.43 -12.52 0.89
C TYR A 290 11.70 -11.95 0.25
N ALA A 291 12.21 -12.56 -0.82
CA ALA A 291 13.35 -12.05 -1.56
C ALA A 291 13.04 -10.71 -2.25
N ASP A 292 11.88 -10.57 -2.90
CA ASP A 292 11.44 -9.33 -3.55
C ASP A 292 11.34 -8.18 -2.51
N ASN A 293 10.84 -8.47 -1.30
CA ASN A 293 10.76 -7.47 -0.22
C ASN A 293 12.14 -7.08 0.34
N LEU A 294 13.01 -8.05 0.61
CA LEU A 294 14.39 -7.76 1.06
C LEU A 294 15.18 -6.99 0.00
N LEU A 295 14.96 -7.30 -1.29
CA LEU A 295 15.59 -6.58 -2.39
C LEU A 295 15.09 -5.13 -2.42
N ALA A 296 13.80 -4.90 -2.20
CA ALA A 296 13.25 -3.55 -2.16
C ALA A 296 13.85 -2.70 -1.03
N GLU A 297 13.96 -3.26 0.18
CA GLU A 297 14.67 -2.62 1.30
C GLU A 297 16.12 -2.30 0.94
N LYS A 298 16.83 -3.26 0.33
CA LYS A 298 18.22 -3.05 -0.11
C LYS A 298 18.36 -1.96 -1.17
N VAL A 299 17.45 -1.88 -2.13
CA VAL A 299 17.45 -0.84 -3.16
C VAL A 299 17.20 0.52 -2.54
N PHE A 300 16.25 0.63 -1.61
CA PHE A 300 16.01 1.84 -0.82
C PHE A 300 17.29 2.28 -0.09
N GLU A 301 17.90 1.36 0.68
CA GLU A 301 19.12 1.63 1.44
C GLU A 301 20.26 2.09 0.53
N THR A 302 20.50 1.36 -0.56
CA THR A 302 21.62 1.62 -1.48
C THR A 302 21.47 2.97 -2.20
N LEU A 303 20.27 3.32 -2.67
CA LEU A 303 20.07 4.53 -3.47
C LEU A 303 19.88 5.79 -2.64
N THR A 304 19.61 5.66 -1.34
CA THR A 304 19.41 6.80 -0.44
C THR A 304 20.58 7.03 0.52
N ILE A 305 21.62 6.19 0.48
CA ILE A 305 22.77 6.26 1.41
C ILE A 305 23.50 7.61 1.39
N ASP A 306 23.54 8.26 0.22
CA ASP A 306 24.25 9.53 0.00
C ASP A 306 23.35 10.77 0.21
N VAL A 307 22.16 10.61 0.82
CA VAL A 307 21.29 11.75 1.15
C VAL A 307 22.04 12.75 2.05
N ASP A 308 21.66 14.02 1.97
CA ASP A 308 22.19 15.02 2.90
C ASP A 308 21.80 14.68 4.35
N THR A 309 22.79 14.31 5.14
CA THR A 309 22.66 13.99 6.57
C THR A 309 22.90 15.20 7.47
N HIS A 310 23.25 16.37 6.90
CA HIS A 310 23.42 17.58 7.67
C HIS A 310 22.06 18.17 8.07
N VAL A 311 21.76 18.11 9.36
CA VAL A 311 20.57 18.73 9.94
C VAL A 311 21.02 19.84 10.91
N PRO A 312 20.76 21.12 10.58
CA PRO A 312 21.04 22.25 11.45
C PRO A 312 20.36 22.14 12.81
N ASP A 313 21.06 22.52 13.88
CA ASP A 313 20.52 22.46 15.24
C ASP A 313 19.31 23.38 15.42
N ASP A 314 19.23 24.52 14.74
CA ASP A 314 18.07 25.42 14.86
C ASP A 314 16.77 24.82 14.32
N ILE A 315 16.87 23.83 13.43
CA ILE A 315 15.74 23.07 12.89
C ILE A 315 15.38 21.91 13.82
N ALA A 316 16.37 21.16 14.30
CA ALA A 316 16.13 19.94 15.07
C ALA A 316 16.04 20.17 16.60
N ARG A 317 16.55 21.29 17.12
CA ARG A 317 16.66 21.55 18.57
C ARG A 317 15.30 21.39 19.24
N GLN A 318 15.27 20.46 20.18
CA GLN A 318 14.16 20.26 21.09
C GLN A 318 14.50 20.88 22.46
N ILE A 319 13.52 21.56 23.05
CA ILE A 319 13.56 21.97 24.45
C ILE A 319 12.60 21.11 25.26
N THR A 320 12.88 20.93 26.54
CA THR A 320 11.95 20.32 27.49
C THR A 320 11.58 21.36 28.53
N ILE A 321 10.28 21.56 28.73
CA ILE A 321 9.74 22.50 29.70
C ILE A 321 8.73 21.82 30.59
N GLN A 322 8.54 22.39 31.78
CA GLN A 322 7.36 22.17 32.60
C GLN A 322 6.52 23.44 32.58
N HIS A 323 5.20 23.34 32.68
CA HIS A 323 4.35 24.52 32.75
C HIS A 323 3.17 24.36 33.70
N ILE A 324 2.75 25.50 34.24
CA ILE A 324 1.52 25.66 35.00
C ILE A 324 0.58 26.51 34.17
N LEU A 325 -0.60 25.99 33.85
CA LEU A 325 -1.68 26.73 33.23
C LEU A 325 -2.79 27.00 34.25
N ILE A 326 -3.22 28.25 34.35
CA ILE A 326 -4.49 28.63 34.99
C ILE A 326 -5.40 29.21 33.91
N TYR A 327 -6.58 28.63 33.71
CA TYR A 327 -7.48 29.05 32.65
C TYR A 327 -8.04 30.46 32.89
N GLY A 328 -8.02 31.27 31.83
CA GLY A 328 -8.77 32.52 31.72
C GLY A 328 -10.15 32.30 31.07
N THR A 329 -10.53 31.04 30.85
CA THR A 329 -11.73 30.60 30.15
C THR A 329 -12.41 29.44 30.89
N TYR A 330 -13.68 29.18 30.60
CA TYR A 330 -14.38 27.96 31.00
C TYR A 330 -15.10 27.33 29.81
N LEU A 331 -15.42 26.05 29.90
CA LEU A 331 -16.26 25.37 28.90
C LEU A 331 -17.73 25.61 29.22
N ASN A 332 -18.48 26.17 28.27
CA ASN A 332 -19.93 26.29 28.38
C ASN A 332 -20.64 24.95 28.09
N ASP A 333 -21.97 24.93 28.18
CA ASP A 333 -22.81 23.74 27.94
C ASP A 333 -22.67 23.16 26.51
N GLU A 334 -22.09 23.91 25.57
CA GLU A 334 -21.78 23.48 24.19
C GLU A 334 -20.33 23.01 24.03
N ASN A 335 -19.57 22.83 25.12
CA ASN A 335 -18.13 22.53 25.11
C ASN A 335 -17.27 23.58 24.36
N LYS A 336 -17.72 24.84 24.31
CA LYS A 336 -16.95 25.95 23.75
C LYS A 336 -16.27 26.73 24.88
N ARG A 337 -15.00 27.09 24.66
CA ARG A 337 -14.28 27.98 25.58
C ARG A 337 -14.83 29.40 25.48
N VAL A 338 -15.22 29.93 26.63
CA VAL A 338 -15.69 31.31 26.80
C VAL A 338 -14.87 32.00 27.88
N PRO A 339 -14.54 33.30 27.75
CA PRO A 339 -13.76 34.01 28.76
C PRO A 339 -14.46 34.02 30.13
N LEU A 340 -13.67 33.94 31.19
CA LEU A 340 -14.13 34.20 32.56
C LEU A 340 -14.60 35.66 32.70
N ASP A 341 -15.51 35.90 33.65
CA ASP A 341 -15.88 37.26 34.05
C ASP A 341 -14.72 37.97 34.78
N ASP A 342 -14.84 39.29 34.98
CA ASP A 342 -13.76 40.09 35.55
C ASP A 342 -13.35 39.63 36.98
N GLU A 343 -14.31 39.28 37.83
CA GLU A 343 -14.03 38.80 39.20
C GLU A 343 -13.31 37.44 39.19
N GLN A 344 -13.73 36.54 38.31
CA GLN A 344 -13.10 35.24 38.12
C GLN A 344 -11.70 35.36 37.53
N LYS A 345 -11.51 36.28 36.57
CA LYS A 345 -10.19 36.58 35.99
C LYS A 345 -9.23 37.13 37.04
N ASP A 346 -9.68 38.05 37.88
CA ASP A 346 -8.85 38.60 38.95
C ASP A 346 -8.40 37.50 39.92
N LYS A 347 -9.31 36.60 40.33
CA LYS A 347 -8.96 35.44 41.18
C LYS A 347 -8.00 34.46 40.52
N ALA A 348 -8.20 34.16 39.24
CA ALA A 348 -7.31 33.29 38.47
C ALA A 348 -5.91 33.92 38.33
N TYR A 349 -5.84 35.23 38.10
CA TYR A 349 -4.60 35.97 38.00
C TYR A 349 -3.87 36.07 39.35
N GLU A 350 -4.60 36.29 40.46
CA GLU A 350 -4.05 36.23 41.82
C GLU A 350 -3.47 34.84 42.13
N LYS A 351 -4.18 33.77 41.74
CA LYS A 351 -3.70 32.38 41.90
C LYS A 351 -2.38 32.17 41.20
N ILE A 352 -2.26 32.54 39.91
CA ILE A 352 -1.00 32.32 39.18
C ILE A 352 0.13 33.25 39.67
N SER A 353 -0.20 34.47 40.10
CA SER A 353 0.78 35.37 40.71
C SER A 353 1.37 34.79 41.99
N GLY A 354 0.55 34.23 42.87
CA GLY A 354 1.01 33.54 44.07
C GLY A 354 1.83 32.29 43.77
N LEU A 355 1.51 31.57 42.68
CA LEU A 355 2.30 30.42 42.23
C LEU A 355 3.69 30.86 41.75
N LEU A 356 3.80 31.96 40.99
CA LEU A 356 5.10 32.49 40.55
C LEU A 356 6.00 32.88 41.74
N GLU A 357 5.42 33.48 42.79
CA GLU A 357 6.17 33.80 44.01
C GLU A 357 6.69 32.55 44.73
N ARG A 358 5.90 31.47 44.76
CA ARG A 358 6.32 30.19 45.37
C ARG A 358 7.45 29.51 44.60
N VAL A 359 7.37 29.50 43.27
CA VAL A 359 8.46 28.99 42.41
C VAL A 359 9.77 29.75 42.66
N LYS A 360 9.70 31.09 42.78
CA LYS A 360 10.88 31.92 43.06
C LYS A 360 11.52 31.66 44.44
N ASN A 361 10.83 30.98 45.34
CA ASN A 361 11.31 30.59 46.67
C ASN A 361 11.83 29.12 46.72
N GLU A 362 12.26 28.57 45.58
CA GLU A 362 12.89 27.25 45.45
C GLU A 362 12.00 26.04 45.80
N GLU A 363 10.68 26.16 45.66
CA GLU A 363 9.78 25.00 45.68
C GLU A 363 9.94 24.19 44.37
N ASP A 364 9.93 22.86 44.45
CA ASP A 364 10.03 21.98 43.28
C ASP A 364 8.90 22.27 42.28
N PHE A 365 9.27 22.74 41.08
CA PHE A 365 8.30 23.23 40.10
C PHE A 365 7.31 22.15 39.68
N TYR A 366 7.78 20.91 39.52
CA TYR A 366 6.95 19.79 39.11
C TYR A 366 5.85 19.50 40.14
N THR A 367 6.23 19.41 41.42
CA THR A 367 5.27 19.21 42.53
C THR A 367 4.24 20.34 42.58
N LEU A 368 4.70 21.59 42.38
CA LEU A 368 3.79 22.74 42.34
C LEU A 368 2.84 22.66 41.14
N ALA A 369 3.34 22.27 39.98
CA ALA A 369 2.54 22.11 38.77
C ALA A 369 1.52 20.98 38.92
N GLU A 370 1.92 19.82 39.43
CA GLU A 370 1.03 18.68 39.69
C GLU A 370 -0.16 19.06 40.59
N ALA A 371 0.08 19.89 41.61
CA ALA A 371 -0.96 20.31 42.53
C ALA A 371 -1.87 21.44 42.00
N ASN A 372 -1.46 22.18 40.96
CA ASN A 372 -2.11 23.46 40.62
C ASN A 372 -2.44 23.67 39.13
N THR A 373 -1.76 22.98 38.22
CA THR A 373 -1.96 23.16 36.78
C THR A 373 -3.32 22.66 36.35
N GLU A 374 -3.91 23.35 35.37
CA GLU A 374 -5.17 22.98 34.74
C GLU A 374 -4.94 22.45 33.31
N ALA A 375 -3.66 22.30 32.92
CA ALA A 375 -3.25 21.62 31.69
C ALA A 375 -3.34 20.09 31.83
N GLY A 376 -3.53 19.41 30.69
CA GLY A 376 -3.54 17.94 30.65
C GLY A 376 -2.15 17.30 30.79
N GLU A 377 -1.10 18.04 30.46
CA GLU A 377 0.30 17.61 30.56
C GLU A 377 1.14 18.71 31.22
N ILE A 378 1.99 18.31 32.18
CA ILE A 378 2.89 19.21 32.91
C ILE A 378 4.19 19.43 32.14
N GLU A 379 4.77 18.37 31.59
CA GLU A 379 6.06 18.39 30.91
C GLU A 379 5.88 18.19 29.41
N LEU A 380 6.50 19.06 28.62
CA LEU A 380 6.41 19.07 27.16
C LEU A 380 7.81 19.11 26.56
N THR A 381 8.03 18.33 25.50
CA THR A 381 9.25 18.41 24.68
C THR A 381 8.89 18.76 23.26
N PHE A 382 9.44 19.87 22.74
CA PHE A 382 9.13 20.34 21.39
C PHE A 382 10.21 21.24 20.77
N GLY A 383 10.19 21.31 19.44
CA GLY A 383 11.05 22.15 18.62
C GLY A 383 10.41 23.49 18.26
N LYS A 384 11.16 24.35 17.56
CA LYS A 384 10.78 25.74 17.26
C LYS A 384 9.40 25.87 16.58
N ASP A 385 9.12 24.97 15.65
CA ASP A 385 7.86 24.94 14.88
C ASP A 385 6.82 23.98 15.48
N GLY A 386 7.15 23.31 16.60
CA GLY A 386 6.28 22.39 17.32
C GLY A 386 5.53 23.03 18.50
N GLY A 387 5.20 22.20 19.48
CA GLY A 387 4.52 22.59 20.72
C GLY A 387 3.00 22.72 20.60
N PRO A 388 2.30 22.91 21.72
CA PRO A 388 0.85 23.05 21.77
C PRO A 388 0.41 24.27 20.95
N LYS A 389 -0.41 24.03 19.93
CA LYS A 389 -0.92 25.08 19.02
C LYS A 389 -1.90 26.01 19.75
N GLU A 390 -2.59 25.47 20.74
CA GLU A 390 -3.61 26.13 21.54
C GLU A 390 -3.07 27.24 22.46
N TYR A 391 -1.80 27.19 22.86
CA TYR A 391 -1.22 28.21 23.76
C TYR A 391 -0.60 29.39 23.00
N GLY A 392 -0.71 29.39 21.67
CA GLY A 392 -0.30 30.52 20.85
C GLY A 392 1.22 30.68 20.72
N LYS A 393 1.62 31.85 20.22
CA LYS A 393 3.01 32.13 19.87
C LYS A 393 3.81 32.60 21.07
N GLU A 394 3.18 33.34 21.96
CA GLU A 394 3.73 33.94 23.17
C GLU A 394 4.30 32.87 24.11
N PHE A 395 3.56 31.77 24.29
CA PHE A 395 4.00 30.61 25.08
C PHE A 395 5.29 30.01 24.51
N LYS A 396 5.34 29.80 23.19
CA LYS A 396 6.50 29.20 22.51
C LYS A 396 7.72 30.12 22.55
N GLU A 397 7.54 31.41 22.27
CA GLU A 397 8.62 32.39 22.34
C GLU A 397 9.22 32.47 23.75
N ALA A 398 8.37 32.48 24.79
CA ALA A 398 8.83 32.46 26.16
C ALA A 398 9.60 31.17 26.48
N ALA A 399 9.05 30.00 26.15
CA ALA A 399 9.71 28.70 26.34
C ALA A 399 11.11 28.65 25.71
N PHE A 400 11.24 29.12 24.46
CA PHE A 400 12.52 29.13 23.72
C PHE A 400 13.51 30.21 24.15
N SER A 401 13.06 31.20 24.93
CA SER A 401 13.92 32.25 25.47
C SER A 401 14.62 31.84 26.77
N LEU A 402 14.08 30.86 27.49
CA LEU A 402 14.60 30.41 28.77
C LEU A 402 15.86 29.54 28.62
N LYS A 403 16.72 29.60 29.63
CA LYS A 403 17.82 28.68 29.86
C LYS A 403 17.43 27.57 30.83
N THR A 404 18.12 26.45 30.74
CA THR A 404 17.96 25.33 31.68
C THR A 404 17.98 25.83 33.13
N GLY A 405 16.92 25.53 33.89
CA GLY A 405 16.72 25.96 35.27
C GLY A 405 16.01 27.32 35.43
N GLU A 406 15.75 28.06 34.36
CA GLU A 406 15.05 29.34 34.42
C GLU A 406 13.52 29.18 34.44
N VAL A 407 12.87 30.15 35.06
CA VAL A 407 11.41 30.27 35.18
C VAL A 407 10.98 31.55 34.45
N SER A 408 9.94 31.47 33.64
CA SER A 408 9.37 32.63 32.95
C SER A 408 8.63 33.57 33.90
N ASP A 409 8.39 34.80 33.43
CA ASP A 409 7.28 35.58 33.97
C ASP A 409 5.92 34.97 33.56
N ILE A 410 4.82 35.57 34.04
CA ILE A 410 3.47 35.14 33.65
C ILE A 410 3.25 35.45 32.16
N ILE A 411 2.92 34.42 31.39
CA ILE A 411 2.63 34.52 29.96
C ILE A 411 1.12 34.49 29.78
N SER A 412 0.56 35.48 29.11
CA SER A 412 -0.86 35.52 28.75
C SER A 412 -1.10 34.89 27.37
N THR A 413 -2.08 34.01 27.29
CA THR A 413 -2.56 33.35 26.06
C THR A 413 -4.09 33.43 26.01
N ASP A 414 -4.69 33.05 24.88
CA ASP A 414 -6.15 32.98 24.76
C ASP A 414 -6.78 31.93 25.69
N TYR A 415 -5.99 30.97 26.17
CA TYR A 415 -6.44 29.91 27.08
C TYR A 415 -6.41 30.38 28.54
N GLY A 416 -5.46 31.24 28.90
CA GLY A 416 -5.26 31.71 30.25
C GLY A 416 -3.86 32.22 30.49
N TRP A 417 -3.33 31.93 31.67
CA TRP A 417 -2.00 32.36 32.07
C TRP A 417 -1.10 31.16 32.32
N HIS A 418 0.15 31.29 31.91
CA HIS A 418 1.15 30.24 32.04
C HIS A 418 2.37 30.72 32.83
N ILE A 419 2.98 29.81 33.58
CA ILE A 419 4.36 29.91 34.06
C ILE A 419 5.11 28.73 33.48
N ILE A 420 6.29 28.97 32.93
CA ILE A 420 7.14 27.94 32.33
C ILE A 420 8.41 27.80 33.15
N TYR A 421 8.82 26.57 33.41
CA TYR A 421 10.16 26.21 33.88
C TYR A 421 10.89 25.44 32.79
N CYS A 422 12.11 25.86 32.47
CA CYS A 422 12.92 25.19 31.46
C CYS A 422 13.69 24.03 32.11
N VAL A 423 13.25 22.79 31.85
CA VAL A 423 13.95 21.58 32.28
C VAL A 423 15.24 21.40 31.49
N SER A 424 15.18 21.65 30.18
CA SER A 424 16.35 21.64 29.29
C SER A 424 16.15 22.56 28.09
N ASP A 425 17.06 23.51 27.87
CA ASP A 425 17.10 24.36 26.66
C ASP A 425 17.77 23.67 25.46
N PHE A 426 18.22 22.43 25.65
CA PHE A 426 18.72 21.53 24.61
C PHE A 426 18.58 20.06 25.05
N ASN A 427 17.46 19.42 24.69
CA ASN A 427 17.28 17.99 24.92
C ASN A 427 18.00 17.19 23.83
N GLU A 428 19.16 16.62 24.15
CA GLU A 428 20.05 15.93 23.20
C GLU A 428 19.40 14.70 22.56
N ASP A 429 18.71 13.86 23.36
CA ASP A 429 18.06 12.64 22.87
C ASP A 429 16.90 12.99 21.91
N ALA A 430 16.04 13.92 22.32
CA ALA A 430 14.92 14.35 21.48
C ALA A 430 15.39 15.08 20.22
N THR A 431 16.45 15.90 20.32
CA THR A 431 17.06 16.57 19.17
C THR A 431 17.66 15.56 18.20
N THR A 432 18.36 14.53 18.72
CA THR A 432 18.93 13.46 17.89
C THR A 432 17.85 12.70 17.15
N LYS A 433 16.76 12.34 17.85
CA LYS A 433 15.61 11.67 17.22
C LYS A 433 15.00 12.50 16.09
N VAL A 434 14.82 13.81 16.28
CA VAL A 434 14.30 14.68 15.21
C VAL A 434 15.28 14.80 14.04
N LYS A 435 16.60 14.79 14.28
CA LYS A 435 17.59 14.73 13.19
C LYS A 435 17.45 13.44 12.39
N GLU A 436 17.32 12.29 13.06
CA GLU A 436 17.11 11.00 12.41
C GLU A 436 15.81 10.99 11.59
N GLU A 437 14.71 11.50 12.14
CA GLU A 437 13.42 11.63 11.43
C GLU A 437 13.53 12.53 10.19
N ILE A 438 14.25 13.67 10.27
CA ILE A 438 14.47 14.56 9.12
C ILE A 438 15.31 13.88 8.04
N ILE A 439 16.36 13.16 8.43
CA ILE A 439 17.21 12.42 7.48
C ILE A 439 16.37 11.35 6.78
N GLU A 440 15.56 10.60 7.54
CA GLU A 440 14.73 9.54 6.98
C GLU A 440 13.60 10.10 6.09
N GLU A 441 13.03 11.25 6.44
CA GLU A 441 12.11 11.97 5.54
C GLU A 441 12.77 12.35 4.21
N ARG A 442 14.05 12.78 4.24
CA ARG A 442 14.81 13.10 3.01
C ARG A 442 15.08 11.85 2.17
N ARG A 443 15.45 10.72 2.79
CA ARG A 443 15.63 9.43 2.10
C ARG A 443 14.33 8.97 1.45
N THR A 444 13.24 9.00 2.20
CA THR A 444 11.90 8.66 1.72
C THR A 444 11.48 9.53 0.54
N LYS A 445 11.69 10.85 0.62
CA LYS A 445 11.40 11.77 -0.49
C LYS A 445 12.26 11.51 -1.72
N LEU A 446 13.56 11.26 -1.54
CA LEU A 446 14.47 10.92 -2.64
C LEU A 446 13.99 9.64 -3.35
N PHE A 447 13.69 8.60 -2.58
CA PHE A 447 13.22 7.33 -3.14
C PHE A 447 11.85 7.47 -3.82
N ALA A 448 10.92 8.24 -3.24
CA ALA A 448 9.62 8.52 -3.85
C ALA A 448 9.78 9.18 -5.23
N ASN A 449 10.69 10.14 -5.37
CA ASN A 449 10.97 10.79 -6.66
C ASN A 449 11.56 9.79 -7.69
N LEU A 450 12.49 8.93 -7.26
CA LEU A 450 13.05 7.88 -8.12
C LEU A 450 11.97 6.90 -8.58
N TYR A 451 11.11 6.46 -7.65
CA TYR A 451 10.02 5.55 -7.96
C TYR A 451 8.97 6.18 -8.87
N GLU A 452 8.63 7.46 -8.69
CA GLU A 452 7.74 8.20 -9.59
C GLU A 452 8.28 8.22 -11.01
N GLU A 453 9.60 8.46 -11.17
CA GLU A 453 10.27 8.37 -12.48
C GLU A 453 10.16 6.96 -13.07
N TRP A 454 10.52 5.92 -12.31
CA TRP A 454 10.51 4.54 -12.79
C TRP A 454 9.12 4.04 -13.14
N SER A 455 8.16 4.26 -12.26
CA SER A 455 6.79 3.76 -12.42
C SER A 455 6.09 4.33 -13.65
N SER A 456 6.52 5.50 -14.14
CA SER A 456 6.00 6.09 -15.39
C SER A 456 6.29 5.25 -16.64
N ASP A 457 7.29 4.37 -16.60
CA ASP A 457 7.63 3.44 -17.68
C ASP A 457 6.82 2.13 -17.63
N TYR A 458 6.06 1.89 -16.55
CA TYR A 458 5.33 0.63 -16.34
C TYR A 458 3.84 0.82 -16.50
N GLU A 459 3.28 -0.01 -17.38
CA GLU A 459 1.85 -0.11 -17.57
C GLU A 459 1.26 -1.16 -16.64
N VAL A 460 0.29 -0.76 -15.82
CA VAL A 460 -0.40 -1.66 -14.89
C VAL A 460 -1.81 -1.94 -15.39
N VAL A 461 -2.12 -3.22 -15.57
CA VAL A 461 -3.44 -3.70 -16.00
C VAL A 461 -3.92 -4.76 -15.01
N VAL A 462 -5.03 -4.48 -14.33
CA VAL A 462 -5.64 -5.40 -13.37
C VAL A 462 -6.82 -6.11 -14.04
N ASN A 463 -6.88 -7.44 -13.93
CA ASN A 463 -8.07 -8.21 -14.23
C ASN A 463 -9.10 -7.96 -13.13
N LYS A 464 -9.92 -6.92 -13.31
CA LYS A 464 -10.91 -6.50 -12.32
C LYS A 464 -11.92 -7.58 -11.99
N GLU A 465 -12.35 -8.39 -12.97
CA GLU A 465 -13.32 -9.46 -12.70
C GLU A 465 -12.73 -10.52 -11.75
N ALA A 466 -11.50 -10.96 -12.01
CA ALA A 466 -10.78 -11.87 -11.13
C ALA A 466 -10.56 -11.25 -9.75
N TRP A 467 -10.01 -10.03 -9.73
CA TRP A 467 -9.62 -9.36 -8.50
C TRP A 467 -10.83 -9.01 -7.63
N ASP A 468 -11.87 -8.41 -8.20
CA ASP A 468 -13.08 -7.98 -7.49
C ASP A 468 -13.86 -9.19 -6.95
N SER A 469 -13.77 -10.36 -7.59
CA SER A 469 -14.42 -11.60 -7.12
C SER A 469 -13.82 -12.18 -5.83
N ILE A 470 -12.64 -11.73 -5.40
CA ILE A 470 -12.01 -12.17 -4.15
C ILE A 470 -12.69 -11.47 -2.97
N SER A 471 -13.34 -12.25 -2.09
CA SER A 471 -13.89 -11.80 -0.81
C SER A 471 -12.89 -11.98 0.34
N PHE A 472 -13.04 -11.17 1.39
CA PHE A 472 -12.37 -11.35 2.67
C PHE A 472 -13.05 -12.41 3.57
N ASP A 473 -14.19 -12.97 3.14
CA ASP A 473 -14.97 -13.98 3.87
C ASP A 473 -14.36 -15.40 3.95
#